data_AF-A0A231GSN6-F1
#
_entry.id   AF-A0A231GSN6-F1
#
_cell.length_a   1.000
_cell.length_b   1.000
_cell.length_c   1.000
_cell.angle_alpha   90.00
_cell.angle_beta   90.00
_cell.angle_gamma   90.00
#
_symmetry.space_group_name_H-M   'P 1'
#
loop_
_entity.id
_entity.type
_entity.pdbx_description
1 polymer ?
#
loop_
_entity_poly.entity_id
_entity_poly.type
_entity_poly.pdbx_seq_one_letter_code
_entity_poly.pdbx_strand_id
1 'polypeptide(L)'
;MVSWGKAARGIALGVGVVAVAAGCNSGDGSSNATKSVSATAAVAADVPAGFDACNIPQSVVQSEELKNKGVDSQDGAGGIKWRGCRWIQPDGYSATIDTTNITLAMVRSNKDFSVDEEVTVAGRSALTSHVAGQDPHADCVINVEIKGGSIEISIDNPPTRRKSGDQNSCGIAKRLAGEIAPAIPASL
;
A
#
# COMPACT_ATOMS: atom_id res chain seq x y z
N MET A 1 2.66 -26.56 -3.50
CA MET A 1 1.81 -25.47 -4.03
C MET A 1 2.02 -24.28 -3.12
N VAL A 2 2.93 -23.38 -3.50
CA VAL A 2 3.29 -22.20 -2.69
C VAL A 2 2.16 -21.18 -2.87
N SER A 3 1.49 -20.83 -1.77
CA SER A 3 0.49 -19.77 -1.74
C SER A 3 1.20 -18.44 -2.02
N TRP A 4 1.16 -17.97 -3.26
CA TRP A 4 1.92 -16.81 -3.73
C TRP A 4 1.49 -15.48 -3.09
N GLY A 5 0.22 -15.34 -2.68
CA GLY A 5 -0.25 -14.12 -2.00
C GLY A 5 0.37 -13.82 -0.63
N LYS A 6 1.08 -14.78 -0.01
CA LYS A 6 1.80 -14.54 1.26
C LYS A 6 3.25 -14.10 1.08
N ALA A 7 3.83 -14.29 -0.10
CA ALA A 7 5.26 -14.07 -0.33
C ALA A 7 5.58 -12.60 -0.67
N ALA A 8 4.64 -11.84 -1.22
CA ALA A 8 4.88 -10.48 -1.70
C ALA A 8 5.07 -9.44 -0.57
N ARG A 9 4.35 -9.56 0.55
CA ARG A 9 4.41 -8.56 1.64
C ARG A 9 5.60 -8.73 2.60
N GLY A 10 6.43 -9.75 2.40
CA GLY A 10 7.55 -10.10 3.28
C GLY A 10 8.95 -9.79 2.73
N ILE A 11 9.07 -9.15 1.56
CA ILE A 11 10.40 -8.86 0.99
C ILE A 11 10.99 -7.61 1.66
N ALA A 12 12.16 -7.82 2.25
CA ALA A 12 12.80 -6.95 3.21
C ALA A 12 13.41 -5.70 2.57
N LEU A 13 12.96 -4.52 3.01
CA LEU A 13 13.68 -3.28 2.79
C LEU A 13 14.98 -3.31 3.62
N GLY A 14 16.09 -3.70 2.97
CA GLY A 14 17.42 -3.62 3.54
C GLY A 14 17.83 -2.17 3.79
N VAL A 15 17.84 -1.76 5.06
CA VAL A 15 18.35 -0.44 5.47
C VAL A 15 19.87 -0.49 5.51
N GLY A 16 20.52 0.20 4.57
CA GLY A 16 21.93 0.55 4.67
C GLY A 16 22.14 1.60 5.77
N VAL A 17 22.58 1.17 6.95
CA VAL A 17 23.02 2.08 8.01
C VAL A 17 24.40 2.62 7.63
N VAL A 18 24.45 3.84 7.09
CA VAL A 18 25.72 4.57 6.93
C VAL A 18 26.06 5.19 8.28
N ALA A 19 26.99 4.56 8.99
CA ALA A 19 27.66 5.15 10.14
C ALA A 19 28.44 6.38 9.68
N VAL A 20 27.97 7.58 10.03
CA VAL A 20 28.69 8.82 9.74
C VAL A 20 29.83 8.94 10.74
N ALA A 21 31.04 8.65 10.29
CA ALA A 21 32.26 8.91 11.05
C ALA A 21 32.37 10.42 11.31
N ALA A 22 32.54 10.78 12.59
CA ALA A 22 32.85 12.13 13.02
C ALA A 22 34.23 12.54 12.47
N GLY A 23 34.25 13.50 11.55
CA GLY A 23 35.46 14.19 11.10
C GLY A 23 35.39 15.65 11.52
N CYS A 24 36.09 16.01 12.60
CA CYS A 24 36.44 17.39 12.88
C CYS A 24 37.51 17.86 11.89
N ASN A 25 37.27 18.97 11.19
CA ASN A 25 38.34 19.84 10.74
C ASN A 25 37.84 21.30 10.63
N SER A 26 38.53 22.18 11.35
CA SER A 26 38.35 23.64 11.34
C SER A 26 38.80 24.22 9.99
N GLY A 27 38.06 25.20 9.46
CA GLY A 27 38.46 25.93 8.24
C GLY A 27 37.32 26.70 7.58
N ASP A 28 37.25 27.98 7.93
CA ASP A 28 36.66 29.12 7.26
C ASP A 28 36.55 29.06 5.72
N GLY A 29 35.34 29.34 5.20
CA GLY A 29 35.10 29.50 3.76
C GLY A 29 33.63 29.39 3.38
N SER A 30 32.94 30.53 3.35
CA SER A 30 31.56 30.64 2.89
C SER A 30 31.44 30.21 1.42
N SER A 31 30.67 29.15 1.16
CA SER A 31 30.07 28.88 -0.14
C SER A 31 28.81 28.05 0.08
N ASN A 32 27.71 28.65 -0.34
CA ASN A 32 26.33 28.25 -0.15
C ASN A 32 26.05 26.92 -0.89
N ALA A 33 26.41 25.79 -0.28
CA ALA A 33 25.95 24.48 -0.72
C ALA A 33 24.67 24.17 0.05
N THR A 34 23.53 24.44 -0.58
CA THR A 34 22.22 23.94 -0.18
C THR A 34 22.35 22.43 -0.02
N LYS A 35 22.59 21.96 1.21
CA LYS A 35 22.45 20.56 1.56
C LYS A 35 20.98 20.25 1.31
N SER A 36 20.70 19.65 0.16
CA SER A 36 19.49 18.88 -0.06
C SER A 36 19.50 17.79 0.99
N VAL A 37 18.89 18.09 2.14
CA VAL A 37 18.53 17.10 3.13
C VAL A 37 17.50 16.24 2.40
N SER A 38 17.96 15.13 1.81
CA SER A 38 17.06 14.06 1.44
C SER A 38 16.49 13.55 2.75
N ALA A 39 15.40 14.18 3.19
CA ALA A 39 14.62 13.72 4.32
C ALA A 39 14.03 12.40 3.88
N THR A 40 14.74 11.30 4.15
CA THR A 40 14.12 9.98 4.18
C THR A 40 13.00 10.12 5.20
N ALA A 41 11.76 10.22 4.72
CA ALA A 41 10.60 10.42 5.58
C ALA A 41 10.62 9.29 6.61
N ALA A 42 10.78 9.64 7.89
CA ALA A 42 10.78 8.65 8.95
C ALA A 42 9.41 7.97 8.95
N VAL A 43 9.40 6.63 8.93
CA VAL A 43 8.19 5.83 8.99
C VAL A 43 7.45 6.17 10.29
N ALA A 44 6.14 6.43 10.20
CA ALA A 44 5.34 6.70 11.39
C ALA A 44 5.30 5.47 12.31
N ALA A 45 5.30 5.70 13.63
CA ALA A 45 5.39 4.61 14.61
C ALA A 45 4.17 3.66 14.60
N ASP A 46 3.03 4.12 14.10
CA ASP A 46 1.82 3.32 13.96
C ASP A 46 1.01 3.72 12.72
N VAL A 47 0.02 2.89 12.37
CA VAL A 47 -0.90 3.20 11.27
C VAL A 47 -1.80 4.39 11.63
N PRO A 48 -2.25 5.20 10.64
CA PRO A 48 -3.23 6.25 10.90
C PRO A 48 -4.50 5.70 11.56
N ALA A 49 -4.92 6.32 12.66
CA ALA A 49 -6.19 6.00 13.32
C ALA A 49 -7.35 6.75 12.66
N GLY A 50 -8.58 6.27 12.82
CA GLY A 50 -9.80 6.98 12.39
C GLY A 50 -10.54 6.35 11.22
N PHE A 51 -9.93 5.37 10.54
CA PHE A 51 -10.62 4.51 9.58
C PHE A 51 -10.40 3.04 9.97
N ASP A 52 -11.51 2.30 10.15
CA ASP A 52 -11.49 0.87 10.39
C ASP A 52 -11.63 0.11 9.05
N ALA A 53 -10.51 -0.39 8.55
CA ALA A 53 -10.44 -1.12 7.29
C ALA A 53 -11.17 -2.50 7.32
N CYS A 54 -11.58 -2.97 8.50
CA CYS A 54 -12.46 -4.13 8.66
C CYS A 54 -13.97 -3.80 8.60
N ASN A 55 -14.32 -2.51 8.60
CA ASN A 55 -15.69 -2.00 8.60
C ASN A 55 -15.96 -1.10 7.38
N ILE A 56 -15.68 -1.65 6.20
CA ILE A 56 -16.00 -1.01 4.91
C ILE A 56 -17.52 -0.90 4.71
N PRO A 57 -18.01 -0.01 3.81
CA PRO A 57 -19.44 0.17 3.63
C PRO A 57 -20.16 -1.12 3.26
N GLN A 58 -21.31 -1.37 3.89
CA GLN A 58 -22.10 -2.59 3.64
C GLN A 58 -22.55 -2.71 2.18
N SER A 59 -22.74 -1.58 1.49
CA SER A 59 -23.04 -1.56 0.06
C SER A 59 -21.92 -2.20 -0.77
N VAL A 60 -20.65 -1.95 -0.43
CA VAL A 60 -19.48 -2.55 -1.10
C VAL A 60 -19.43 -4.06 -0.85
N VAL A 61 -19.65 -4.48 0.39
CA VAL A 61 -19.69 -5.91 0.74
C VAL A 61 -20.76 -6.64 -0.08
N GLN A 62 -21.90 -5.99 -0.31
CA GLN A 62 -23.00 -6.57 -1.08
C GLN A 62 -22.76 -6.53 -2.59
N SER A 63 -22.34 -5.38 -3.16
CA SER A 63 -22.12 -5.21 -4.60
C SER A 63 -21.01 -6.11 -5.14
N GLU A 64 -19.93 -6.25 -4.36
CA GLU A 64 -18.77 -7.06 -4.73
C GLU A 64 -18.88 -8.52 -4.24
N GLU A 65 -20.00 -8.87 -3.60
CA GLU A 65 -20.27 -10.19 -3.02
C GLU A 65 -19.16 -10.68 -2.05
N LEU A 66 -18.56 -9.75 -1.30
CA LEU A 66 -17.42 -10.05 -0.43
C LEU A 66 -17.86 -10.89 0.78
N LYS A 67 -17.11 -11.96 1.03
CA LYS A 67 -17.32 -12.91 2.13
C LYS A 67 -16.02 -13.22 2.84
N ASN A 68 -16.12 -14.08 3.86
CA ASN A 68 -15.00 -14.63 4.61
C ASN A 68 -14.07 -13.55 5.17
N LYS A 69 -14.66 -12.51 5.77
CA LYS A 69 -13.91 -11.46 6.49
C LYS A 69 -12.97 -12.12 7.51
N GLY A 70 -11.69 -11.86 7.39
CA GLY A 70 -10.67 -12.32 8.33
C GLY A 70 -9.72 -11.19 8.68
N VAL A 71 -9.24 -11.15 9.92
CA VAL A 71 -8.25 -10.15 10.35
C VAL A 71 -6.99 -10.28 9.51
N ASP A 72 -6.52 -9.16 8.98
CA ASP A 72 -5.20 -9.00 8.38
C ASP A 72 -4.42 -7.93 9.17
N SER A 73 -3.56 -8.37 10.08
CA SER A 73 -2.77 -7.48 10.92
C SER A 73 -1.34 -7.97 10.95
N GLN A 74 -0.42 -7.14 10.47
CA GLN A 74 0.96 -7.53 10.23
C GLN A 74 1.92 -6.40 10.58
N ASP A 75 3.05 -6.76 11.19
CA ASP A 75 4.18 -5.87 11.43
C ASP A 75 5.32 -6.31 10.51
N GLY A 76 5.67 -5.44 9.57
CA GLY A 76 6.72 -5.65 8.58
C GLY A 76 8.08 -5.13 9.02
N ALA A 77 9.07 -5.39 8.17
CA ALA A 77 10.40 -4.82 8.32
C ALA A 77 10.35 -3.28 8.28
N GLY A 78 11.33 -2.62 8.91
CA GLY A 78 11.45 -1.16 8.87
C GLY A 78 10.35 -0.40 9.62
N GLY A 79 9.60 -1.07 10.49
CA GLY A 79 8.51 -0.45 11.26
C GLY A 79 7.22 -0.27 10.46
N ILE A 80 7.12 -0.89 9.27
CA ILE A 80 5.89 -0.88 8.47
C ILE A 80 4.81 -1.70 9.17
N LYS A 81 3.57 -1.23 9.12
CA LYS A 81 2.43 -1.89 9.75
C LYS A 81 1.23 -1.90 8.82
N TRP A 82 0.46 -2.97 8.88
CA TRP A 82 -0.85 -3.11 8.25
C TRP A 82 -1.87 -3.50 9.30
N ARG A 83 -3.01 -2.83 9.30
CA ARG A 83 -4.16 -3.14 10.16
C ARG A 83 -5.42 -3.12 9.31
N GLY A 84 -6.05 -4.27 9.16
CA GLY A 84 -7.24 -4.38 8.36
C GLY A 84 -7.78 -5.78 8.27
N CYS A 85 -8.44 -6.05 7.15
CA CYS A 85 -9.13 -7.31 6.93
C CYS A 85 -8.96 -7.80 5.50
N ARG A 86 -8.89 -9.12 5.40
CA ARG A 86 -9.04 -9.87 4.16
C ARG A 86 -10.51 -10.13 3.84
N TRP A 87 -10.83 -10.10 2.55
CA TRP A 87 -12.12 -10.38 1.96
C TRP A 87 -11.96 -11.30 0.74
N ILE A 88 -12.99 -12.09 0.45
CA ILE A 88 -13.00 -13.02 -0.68
C ILE A 88 -14.29 -12.82 -1.47
N GLN A 89 -14.18 -12.59 -2.78
CA GLN A 89 -15.29 -12.79 -3.70
C GLN A 89 -15.33 -14.29 -4.08
N PRO A 90 -16.41 -15.03 -3.75
CA PRO A 90 -16.49 -16.45 -4.07
C PRO A 90 -16.34 -16.71 -5.57
N ASP A 91 -15.45 -17.64 -5.94
CA ASP A 91 -15.04 -17.92 -7.34
C ASP A 91 -14.42 -16.73 -8.10
N GLY A 92 -14.10 -15.64 -7.41
CA GLY A 92 -13.45 -14.45 -7.93
C GLY A 92 -12.12 -14.15 -7.23
N TYR A 93 -11.82 -12.87 -7.06
CA TYR A 93 -10.59 -12.38 -6.44
C TYR A 93 -10.62 -12.46 -4.90
N SER A 94 -9.45 -12.28 -4.28
CA SER A 94 -9.39 -11.90 -2.87
C SER A 94 -8.74 -10.54 -2.71
N ALA A 95 -9.21 -9.79 -1.71
CA ALA A 95 -8.69 -8.46 -1.39
C ALA A 95 -8.23 -8.42 0.06
N THR A 96 -7.13 -7.74 0.34
CA THR A 96 -6.85 -7.20 1.66
C THR A 96 -7.07 -5.70 1.62
N ILE A 97 -7.69 -5.16 2.66
CA ILE A 97 -7.99 -3.74 2.81
C ILE A 97 -7.43 -3.35 4.16
N ASP A 98 -6.39 -2.51 4.14
CA ASP A 98 -5.58 -2.20 5.30
C ASP A 98 -5.37 -0.70 5.44
N THR A 99 -5.37 -0.22 6.68
CA THR A 99 -4.71 1.05 7.00
C THR A 99 -3.23 0.76 7.24
N THR A 100 -2.35 1.53 6.62
CA THR A 100 -0.89 1.37 6.73
C THR A 100 -0.18 2.70 6.96
N ASN A 101 1.00 2.66 7.58
CA ASN A 101 1.91 3.80 7.69
C ASN A 101 2.79 3.99 6.43
N ILE A 102 2.56 3.22 5.36
CA ILE A 102 3.19 3.44 4.06
C ILE A 102 2.60 4.68 3.39
N THR A 103 3.45 5.64 3.06
CA THR A 103 3.08 6.82 2.26
C THR A 103 3.29 6.57 0.76
N LEU A 104 2.64 7.35 -0.11
CA LEU A 104 2.84 7.24 -1.56
C LEU A 104 4.31 7.48 -1.96
N ALA A 105 5.01 8.39 -1.26
CA ALA A 105 6.44 8.62 -1.48
C ALA A 105 7.31 7.40 -1.14
N MET A 106 6.90 6.61 -0.14
CA MET A 106 7.57 5.35 0.18
C MET A 106 7.33 4.30 -0.90
N VAL A 107 6.10 4.19 -1.45
CA VAL A 107 5.83 3.25 -2.55
C VAL A 107 6.68 3.59 -3.77
N ARG A 108 6.75 4.88 -4.16
CA ARG A 108 7.58 5.33 -5.30
C ARG A 108 9.07 5.09 -5.12
N SER A 109 9.56 5.11 -3.89
CA SER A 109 10.99 4.88 -3.60
C SER A 109 11.34 3.41 -3.38
N ASN A 110 10.34 2.52 -3.27
CA ASN A 110 10.54 1.09 -3.11
C ASN A 110 10.81 0.42 -4.46
N LYS A 111 12.00 -0.16 -4.61
CA LYS A 111 12.42 -0.85 -5.84
C LYS A 111 11.79 -2.24 -6.03
N ASP A 112 11.20 -2.79 -4.99
CA ASP A 112 10.49 -4.08 -5.06
C ASP A 112 9.13 -3.94 -5.73
N PHE A 113 8.65 -2.71 -5.94
CA PHE A 113 7.39 -2.41 -6.60
C PHE A 113 7.62 -1.56 -7.86
N SER A 114 6.79 -1.81 -8.86
CA SER A 114 6.67 -0.95 -10.04
C SER A 114 5.37 -0.15 -9.93
N VAL A 115 5.45 1.17 -10.00
CA VAL A 115 4.27 2.03 -10.05
C VAL A 115 3.67 1.95 -11.45
N ASP A 116 2.39 1.59 -11.52
CA ASP A 116 1.65 1.42 -12.77
C ASP A 116 0.98 2.72 -13.22
N GLU A 117 0.30 3.40 -12.29
CA GLU A 117 -0.52 4.56 -12.59
C GLU A 117 -0.63 5.47 -11.36
N GLU A 118 -0.55 6.79 -11.59
CA GLU A 118 -0.91 7.81 -10.60
C GLU A 118 -2.37 8.21 -10.84
N VAL A 119 -3.20 8.13 -9.80
CA VAL A 119 -4.66 8.34 -9.91
C VAL A 119 -5.18 9.23 -8.78
N THR A 120 -6.44 9.61 -8.87
CA THR A 120 -7.15 10.33 -7.80
C THR A 120 -8.41 9.57 -7.44
N VAL A 121 -8.60 9.30 -6.15
CA VAL A 121 -9.76 8.58 -5.62
C VAL A 121 -10.49 9.50 -4.64
N ALA A 122 -11.71 9.92 -5.00
CA ALA A 122 -12.52 10.85 -4.18
C ALA A 122 -11.75 12.11 -3.71
N GLY A 123 -10.91 12.68 -4.57
CA GLY A 123 -10.10 13.86 -4.27
C GLY A 123 -8.80 13.58 -3.49
N ARG A 124 -8.48 12.32 -3.19
CA ARG A 124 -7.22 11.90 -2.57
C ARG A 124 -6.24 11.42 -3.63
N SER A 125 -4.97 11.79 -3.51
CA SER A 125 -3.91 11.21 -4.32
C SER A 125 -3.87 9.70 -4.09
N ALA A 126 -3.63 8.94 -5.14
CA ALA A 126 -3.45 7.50 -5.04
C ALA A 126 -2.53 7.02 -6.16
N LEU A 127 -1.99 5.82 -6.01
CA LEU A 127 -1.29 5.15 -7.11
C LEU A 127 -1.57 3.66 -7.07
N THR A 128 -1.53 3.04 -8.24
CA THR A 128 -1.49 1.58 -8.37
C THR A 128 -0.06 1.11 -8.56
N SER A 129 0.26 -0.04 -8.00
CA SER A 129 1.56 -0.69 -8.15
C SER A 129 1.42 -2.20 -8.10
N HIS A 130 2.44 -2.90 -8.59
CA HIS A 130 2.59 -4.35 -8.46
C HIS A 130 4.03 -4.68 -8.06
N VAL A 131 4.25 -5.90 -7.59
CA VAL A 131 5.62 -6.40 -7.31
C VAL A 131 6.42 -6.42 -8.61
N ALA A 132 7.60 -5.81 -8.60
CA ALA A 132 8.45 -5.70 -9.78
C ALA A 132 8.75 -7.08 -10.39
N GLY A 133 8.50 -7.22 -11.70
CA GLY A 133 8.69 -8.48 -12.43
C GLY A 133 7.56 -9.50 -12.27
N GLN A 134 6.47 -9.16 -11.58
CA GLN A 134 5.22 -9.92 -11.61
C GLN A 134 4.24 -9.36 -12.65
N ASP A 135 3.20 -10.14 -12.97
CA ASP A 135 2.15 -9.73 -13.90
C ASP A 135 1.09 -8.86 -13.17
N PRO A 136 0.94 -7.58 -13.52
CA PRO A 136 -0.06 -6.69 -12.91
C PRO A 136 -1.51 -7.09 -13.22
N HIS A 137 -1.74 -8.02 -14.16
CA HIS A 137 -3.07 -8.55 -14.42
C HIS A 137 -3.59 -9.42 -13.28
N ALA A 138 -2.70 -10.16 -12.60
CA ALA A 138 -3.07 -11.12 -11.56
C ALA A 138 -2.89 -10.58 -10.14
N ASP A 139 -2.00 -9.62 -9.93
CA ASP A 139 -1.78 -8.94 -8.65
C ASP A 139 -1.71 -7.43 -8.84
N CYS A 140 -2.37 -6.67 -7.97
CA CYS A 140 -2.23 -5.22 -7.96
C CYS A 140 -2.56 -4.64 -6.58
N VAL A 141 -1.82 -3.60 -6.22
CA VAL A 141 -2.02 -2.81 -5.02
C VAL A 141 -2.45 -1.41 -5.42
N ILE A 142 -3.42 -0.84 -4.72
CA ILE A 142 -3.65 0.61 -4.74
C ILE A 142 -3.44 1.18 -3.34
N ASN A 143 -2.68 2.26 -3.25
CA ASN A 143 -2.52 3.04 -2.03
C ASN A 143 -3.24 4.37 -2.20
N VAL A 144 -4.24 4.63 -1.35
CA VAL A 144 -4.98 5.90 -1.30
C VAL A 144 -4.46 6.74 -0.14
N GLU A 145 -4.03 7.96 -0.42
CA GLU A 145 -3.36 8.82 0.56
C GLU A 145 -4.27 9.24 1.72
N ILE A 146 -3.72 9.10 2.92
CA ILE A 146 -4.21 9.70 4.16
C ILE A 146 -3.02 10.25 4.96
N LYS A 147 -3.27 11.14 5.92
CA LYS A 147 -2.22 11.77 6.71
C LYS A 147 -1.45 10.72 7.50
N GLY A 148 -0.15 10.64 7.21
CA GLY A 148 0.78 9.72 7.87
C GLY A 148 0.79 8.29 7.33
N GLY A 149 0.12 8.03 6.21
CA GLY A 149 0.07 6.69 5.64
C GLY A 149 -0.80 6.57 4.39
N SER A 150 -1.40 5.39 4.20
CA SER A 150 -2.37 5.14 3.14
C SER A 150 -3.41 4.11 3.56
N ILE A 151 -4.53 4.10 2.85
CA ILE A 151 -5.39 2.91 2.75
C ILE A 151 -4.85 2.08 1.61
N GLU A 152 -4.36 0.89 1.92
CA GLU A 152 -3.82 -0.07 0.96
C GLU A 152 -4.89 -1.12 0.64
N ILE A 153 -5.16 -1.32 -0.66
CA ILE A 153 -6.01 -2.40 -1.14
C ILE A 153 -5.17 -3.26 -2.07
N SER A 154 -4.89 -4.50 -1.67
CA SER A 154 -4.15 -5.48 -2.48
C SER A 154 -5.11 -6.53 -3.01
N ILE A 155 -5.02 -6.81 -4.31
CA ILE A 155 -5.90 -7.71 -5.05
C ILE A 155 -5.09 -8.89 -5.58
N ASP A 156 -5.45 -10.10 -5.15
CA ASP A 156 -5.02 -11.35 -5.76
C ASP A 156 -6.15 -11.90 -6.62
N ASN A 157 -5.96 -11.89 -7.94
CA ASN A 157 -6.93 -12.31 -8.94
C ASN A 157 -6.30 -13.26 -9.98
N PRO A 158 -6.08 -14.54 -9.65
CA PRO A 158 -5.54 -15.50 -10.59
C PRO A 158 -6.43 -15.62 -11.84
N PRO A 159 -5.86 -15.75 -13.06
CA PRO A 159 -6.64 -15.86 -14.29
C PRO A 159 -7.55 -17.10 -14.33
N THR A 160 -7.32 -18.08 -13.45
CA THR A 160 -8.16 -19.27 -13.31
C THR A 160 -9.47 -19.03 -12.54
N ARG A 161 -9.69 -17.82 -11.99
CA ARG A 161 -10.92 -17.48 -11.27
C ARG A 161 -12.08 -17.31 -12.24
N ARG A 162 -13.18 -18.04 -12.02
CA ARG A 162 -14.30 -18.08 -12.96
C ARG A 162 -15.02 -16.73 -13.10
N LYS A 163 -15.14 -15.96 -12.00
CA LYS A 163 -15.90 -14.69 -12.01
C LYS A 163 -15.10 -13.47 -12.42
N SER A 164 -13.80 -13.48 -12.15
CA SER A 164 -12.97 -12.28 -12.25
C SER A 164 -11.65 -12.50 -12.97
N GLY A 165 -11.31 -13.72 -13.39
CA GLY A 165 -10.00 -14.03 -13.98
C GLY A 165 -9.71 -13.31 -15.30
N ASP A 166 -10.75 -12.79 -15.97
CA ASP A 166 -10.68 -11.94 -17.16
C ASP A 166 -10.58 -10.44 -16.84
N GLN A 167 -10.75 -10.06 -15.58
CA GLN A 167 -10.62 -8.68 -15.11
C GLN A 167 -9.18 -8.38 -14.73
N ASN A 168 -8.73 -7.18 -15.04
CA ASN A 168 -7.44 -6.68 -14.58
C ASN A 168 -7.48 -6.35 -13.07
N SER A 169 -6.51 -6.84 -12.29
CA SER A 169 -6.41 -6.60 -10.84
C SER A 169 -6.39 -5.12 -10.46
N CYS A 170 -5.67 -4.26 -11.18
CA CYS A 170 -5.66 -2.82 -10.90
C CYS A 170 -7.01 -2.17 -11.18
N GLY A 171 -7.78 -2.69 -12.15
CA GLY A 171 -9.17 -2.28 -12.38
C GLY A 171 -10.07 -2.59 -11.18
N ILE A 172 -9.93 -3.79 -10.60
CA ILE A 172 -10.64 -4.18 -9.37
C ILE A 172 -10.21 -3.30 -8.19
N ALA A 173 -8.90 -3.09 -8.02
CA ALA A 173 -8.35 -2.27 -6.93
C ALA A 173 -8.88 -0.84 -6.97
N LYS A 174 -8.86 -0.19 -8.14
CA LYS A 174 -9.40 1.16 -8.35
C LYS A 174 -10.90 1.24 -8.08
N ARG A 175 -11.66 0.23 -8.51
CA ARG A 175 -13.11 0.15 -8.25
C ARG A 175 -13.40 0.10 -6.76
N LEU A 176 -12.79 -0.85 -6.03
CA LEU A 176 -12.94 -0.96 -4.57
C LEU A 176 -12.52 0.32 -3.85
N ALA A 177 -11.40 0.92 -4.23
CA ALA A 177 -10.95 2.19 -3.66
C ALA A 177 -12.01 3.29 -3.85
N GLY A 178 -12.59 3.40 -5.05
CA GLY A 178 -13.65 4.36 -5.36
C GLY A 178 -14.91 4.15 -4.52
N GLU A 179 -15.32 2.90 -4.29
CA GLU A 179 -16.51 2.59 -3.50
C GLU A 179 -16.30 2.74 -1.98
N ILE A 180 -15.08 2.52 -1.50
CA ILE A 180 -14.70 2.64 -0.07
C ILE A 180 -14.41 4.09 0.31
N ALA A 181 -13.80 4.87 -0.59
CA ALA A 181 -13.32 6.21 -0.30
C ALA A 181 -14.34 7.18 0.35
N PRO A 182 -15.65 7.14 0.01
CA PRO A 182 -16.66 7.96 0.69
C PRO A 182 -16.76 7.73 2.20
N ALA A 183 -16.32 6.58 2.70
CA ALA A 183 -16.31 6.27 4.13
C ALA A 183 -15.01 6.67 4.84
N ILE A 184 -13.99 7.13 4.12
CA ILE A 184 -12.75 7.63 4.71
C ILE A 184 -13.01 9.05 5.25
N PRO A 185 -12.85 9.31 6.56
CA PRO A 185 -13.04 10.65 7.11
C PRO A 185 -12.19 11.70 6.40
N ALA A 186 -12.79 12.85 6.06
CA ALA A 186 -12.08 13.95 5.39
C ALA A 186 -10.96 14.58 6.23
N SER A 187 -10.97 14.36 7.55
CA SER A 187 -9.92 14.81 8.47
C SER A 187 -8.66 13.93 8.45
N LEU A 188 -8.73 12.77 7.79
CA LEU A 188 -7.58 11.92 7.51
C LEU A 188 -6.88 12.36 6.24
#